data_AF-A0A8T7KZ00-F1
#
_entry.id   AF-A0A8T7KZ00-F1
#
_cell.length_a   1.000
_cell.length_b   1.000
_cell.length_c   1.000
_cell.angle_alpha   90.00
_cell.angle_beta   90.00
_cell.angle_gamma   90.00
#
_symmetry.space_group_name_H-M   'P 1'
#
loop_
_entity.id
_entity.type
_entity.pdbx_description
1 polymer ?
#
loop_
_entity_poly.entity_id
_entity_poly.type
_entity_poly.pdbx_seq_one_letter_code
_entity_poly.pdbx_strand_id
1 'polypeptide(L)'
;MNDTAPHPKRTGLLIWMIVSQILAVVSLVPWLLMAGLSVMAFDQGSTPEAWTFVIAVWSYPIIPIILVIAAWVAYARRRNRAAAVLSGFSFAPPLLCIVVIWFSNALWFVQNGGFDAFRP
;
A
#
# COMPACT_ATOMS: atom_id res chain seq x y z
N MET A 1 -46.23 -9.48 14.93
CA MET A 1 -45.71 -8.89 13.67
C MET A 1 -44.40 -8.24 14.07
N ASN A 2 -43.27 -8.95 13.94
CA ASN A 2 -41.99 -8.43 14.43
C ASN A 2 -41.27 -7.70 13.30
N ASP A 3 -40.89 -6.47 13.60
CA ASP A 3 -40.27 -5.50 12.71
C ASP A 3 -39.00 -6.05 12.04
N THR A 4 -39.06 -6.20 10.71
CA THR A 4 -37.86 -6.39 9.89
C THR A 4 -37.17 -5.04 9.76
N ALA A 5 -36.43 -4.63 10.79
CA ALA A 5 -35.50 -3.51 10.68
C ALA A 5 -34.62 -3.76 9.44
N PRO A 6 -34.52 -2.81 8.49
CA PRO A 6 -33.76 -3.02 7.27
C PRO A 6 -32.30 -3.31 7.62
N HIS A 7 -31.80 -4.48 7.23
CA HIS A 7 -30.38 -4.79 7.39
C HIS A 7 -29.56 -3.68 6.73
N PRO A 8 -28.62 -3.04 7.47
CA PRO A 8 -27.81 -1.98 6.90
C PRO A 8 -27.07 -2.51 5.67
N LYS A 9 -27.27 -1.85 4.52
CA LYS A 9 -26.65 -2.23 3.24
C LYS A 9 -25.13 -2.20 3.40
N ARG A 10 -24.50 -3.37 3.30
CA ARG A 10 -23.03 -3.53 3.37
C ARG A 10 -22.33 -3.16 2.05
N THR A 11 -23.07 -2.60 1.10
CA THR A 11 -22.59 -2.23 -0.23
C THR A 11 -21.39 -1.28 -0.15
N GLY A 12 -21.43 -0.28 0.73
CA GLY A 12 -20.30 0.65 0.92
C GLY A 12 -19.02 -0.05 1.37
N LEU A 13 -19.12 -1.02 2.30
CA LEU A 13 -17.98 -1.81 2.74
C LEU A 13 -17.44 -2.70 1.61
N LEU A 14 -18.33 -3.28 0.80
CA LEU A 14 -17.96 -4.10 -0.35
C LEU A 14 -17.21 -3.28 -1.40
N ILE A 15 -17.73 -2.09 -1.74
CA ILE A 15 -17.06 -1.14 -2.64
C ILE A 15 -15.69 -0.76 -2.09
N TRP A 16 -15.60 -0.41 -0.80
CA TRP A 16 -14.33 -0.09 -0.15
C TRP A 16 -13.32 -1.22 -0.30
N MET A 17 -13.74 -2.47 -0.05
CA MET A 17 -12.85 -3.63 -0.15
C MET A 17 -12.33 -3.84 -1.57
N ILE A 18 -13.19 -3.69 -2.57
CA ILE A 18 -12.82 -3.83 -3.98
C ILE A 18 -11.84 -2.72 -4.38
N VAL A 19 -12.14 -1.46 -4.06
CA VAL A 19 -11.27 -0.32 -4.35
C VAL A 19 -9.90 -0.49 -3.70
N SER A 20 -9.87 -0.90 -2.44
CA SER A 20 -8.62 -1.17 -1.71
C SER A 20 -7.76 -2.25 -2.38
N GLN A 21 -8.38 -3.29 -2.93
CA GLN A 21 -7.69 -4.36 -3.65
C GLN A 21 -7.15 -3.89 -4.99
N ILE A 22 -7.92 -3.08 -5.73
CA ILE A 22 -7.43 -2.46 -6.96
C ILE A 22 -6.22 -1.59 -6.66
N LEU A 23 -6.25 -0.76 -5.61
CA LEU A 23 -5.11 0.05 -5.18
C LEU A 23 -3.90 -0.81 -4.79
N ALA A 24 -4.11 -1.91 -4.07
CA ALA A 24 -3.05 -2.85 -3.74
C ALA A 24 -2.43 -3.49 -5.00
N VAL A 25 -3.23 -3.86 -6.01
CA VAL A 25 -2.71 -4.37 -7.29
C VAL A 25 -1.96 -3.29 -8.06
N VAL A 26 -2.51 -2.08 -8.16
CA VAL A 26 -1.84 -0.95 -8.83
C VAL A 26 -0.49 -0.64 -8.18
N SER A 27 -0.38 -0.81 -6.86
CA SER A 27 0.89 -0.63 -6.16
C SER A 27 1.99 -1.63 -6.54
N LEU A 28 1.62 -2.76 -7.15
CA LEU A 28 2.60 -3.71 -7.67
C LEU A 28 3.36 -3.15 -8.88
N VAL A 29 2.82 -2.14 -9.58
CA VAL A 29 3.50 -1.52 -10.72
C VAL A 29 4.82 -0.84 -10.32
N PRO A 30 4.85 0.13 -9.37
CA PRO A 30 6.10 0.72 -8.90
C PRO A 30 6.95 -0.30 -8.14
N TRP A 31 6.35 -1.27 -7.45
CA TRP A 31 7.09 -2.36 -6.81
C TRP A 31 7.88 -3.19 -7.84
N LEU A 32 7.31 -3.49 -9.01
CA LEU A 32 7.99 -4.27 -10.04
C LEU A 32 9.29 -3.59 -10.49
N LEU A 33 9.28 -2.25 -10.61
CA LEU A 33 10.47 -1.47 -10.91
C LEU A 33 11.51 -1.62 -9.78
N MET A 34 11.09 -1.48 -8.52
CA MET A 34 11.98 -1.64 -7.37
C MET A 34 12.53 -3.07 -7.26
N ALA A 35 11.73 -4.09 -7.56
CA ALA A 35 12.17 -5.47 -7.57
C ALA A 35 13.27 -5.69 -8.61
N GLY A 36 13.11 -5.14 -9.82
CA GLY A 36 14.14 -5.18 -10.87
C GLY A 36 15.42 -4.45 -10.46
N LEU A 37 15.29 -3.22 -9.95
CA LEU A 37 16.43 -2.43 -9.47
C LEU A 37 17.13 -3.07 -8.27
N SER A 38 16.41 -3.82 -7.43
CA SER A 38 16.98 -4.41 -6.23
C SER A 38 18.09 -5.43 -6.53
N VAL A 39 18.01 -6.11 -7.67
CA VAL A 39 19.01 -7.12 -8.09
C VAL A 39 20.37 -6.47 -8.39
N MET A 40 20.40 -5.18 -8.76
CA MET A 40 21.66 -4.44 -8.96
C MET A 40 22.47 -4.28 -7.67
N ALA A 41 21.88 -4.54 -6.49
CA ALA A 41 22.63 -4.60 -5.24
C ALA A 41 23.72 -5.70 -5.24
N PHE A 42 23.61 -6.69 -6.13
CA PHE A 42 24.62 -7.73 -6.32
C PHE A 42 25.78 -7.32 -7.25
N ASP A 43 25.77 -6.12 -7.84
CA ASP A 43 26.86 -5.66 -8.73
C ASP A 43 28.21 -5.56 -8.01
N GLN A 44 28.19 -5.32 -6.70
CA GLN A 44 29.39 -5.31 -5.84
C GLN A 44 29.71 -6.67 -5.21
N GLY A 45 28.98 -7.73 -5.57
CA GLY A 45 29.15 -9.10 -5.08
C GLY A 45 27.95 -9.61 -4.27
N SER A 46 27.92 -10.93 -4.04
CA SER A 46 26.90 -11.59 -3.23
C SER A 46 27.25 -11.46 -1.75
N THR A 47 26.69 -10.45 -1.08
CA THR A 47 26.85 -10.23 0.36
C THR A 47 25.54 -10.46 1.13
N PRO A 48 25.59 -10.73 2.45
CA PRO A 48 24.39 -10.84 3.28
C PRO A 48 23.49 -9.60 3.21
N GLU A 49 24.07 -8.41 3.06
CA GLU A 49 23.34 -7.15 2.97
C GLU A 49 22.55 -7.05 1.67
N ALA A 50 23.16 -7.41 0.53
CA ALA A 50 22.49 -7.44 -0.77
C ALA A 50 21.32 -8.43 -0.77
N TRP A 51 21.52 -9.63 -0.21
CA TRP A 51 20.45 -10.61 -0.02
C TRP A 51 19.32 -10.08 0.87
N THR A 52 19.66 -9.45 2.00
CA THR A 52 18.67 -8.88 2.91
C THR A 52 17.82 -7.82 2.21
N PHE A 53 18.45 -6.94 1.44
CA PHE A 53 17.76 -5.91 0.68
C PHE A 53 16.81 -6.49 -0.37
N VAL A 54 17.28 -7.42 -1.19
CA VAL A 54 16.47 -8.06 -2.23
C VAL A 54 15.30 -8.83 -1.61
N ILE A 55 15.54 -9.63 -0.57
CA ILE A 55 14.49 -10.37 0.13
C ILE A 55 13.45 -9.41 0.71
N ALA A 56 13.87 -8.30 1.32
CA ALA A 56 12.96 -7.29 1.86
C ALA A 56 12.07 -6.68 0.77
N VAL A 57 12.64 -6.29 -0.38
CA VAL A 57 11.87 -5.73 -1.51
C VAL A 57 10.91 -6.77 -2.08
N TRP A 58 11.37 -8.00 -2.29
CA TRP A 58 10.58 -9.08 -2.87
C TRP A 58 9.48 -9.61 -1.94
N SER A 59 9.60 -9.41 -0.64
CA SER A 59 8.58 -9.77 0.35
C SER A 59 7.32 -8.89 0.27
N TYR A 60 7.41 -7.73 -0.38
CA TYR A 60 6.34 -6.74 -0.42
C TYR A 60 4.96 -7.32 -0.81
N PRO A 61 4.78 -8.11 -1.89
CA PRO A 61 3.47 -8.60 -2.30
C PRO A 61 2.82 -9.57 -1.30
N ILE A 62 3.63 -10.21 -0.45
CA ILE A 62 3.15 -11.21 0.52
C ILE A 62 2.23 -10.55 1.55
N ILE A 63 2.57 -9.35 2.02
CA ILE A 63 1.82 -8.64 3.07
C ILE A 63 0.41 -8.23 2.59
N PRO A 64 0.23 -7.53 1.45
CA PRO A 64 -1.09 -7.23 0.89
C PRO A 64 -1.94 -8.48 0.68
N ILE A 65 -1.36 -9.57 0.18
CA ILE A 65 -2.09 -10.84 -0.05
C ILE A 65 -2.67 -11.36 1.27
N ILE A 66 -1.86 -11.45 2.33
CA ILE A 66 -2.32 -11.91 3.65
C ILE A 66 -3.43 -11.00 4.18
N LEU A 67 -3.26 -9.69 4.07
CA LEU A 67 -4.24 -8.70 4.55
C LEU A 67 -5.56 -8.77 3.78
N VAL A 68 -5.51 -8.94 2.46
CA VAL A 68 -6.71 -9.10 1.61
C VAL A 68 -7.47 -10.37 2.00
N ILE A 69 -6.77 -11.49 2.16
CA ILE A 69 -7.38 -12.75 2.61
C ILE A 69 -8.04 -12.56 3.98
N ALA A 70 -7.32 -11.96 4.93
CA ALA A 70 -7.84 -11.68 6.26
C ALA A 70 -9.07 -10.75 6.23
N ALA A 71 -9.08 -9.73 5.35
CA ALA A 71 -10.21 -8.81 5.18
C ALA A 71 -11.46 -9.53 4.68
N TRP A 72 -11.33 -10.42 3.69
CA TRP A 72 -12.44 -11.23 3.18
C TRP A 72 -12.95 -12.24 4.22
N VAL A 73 -12.07 -12.87 4.98
CA VAL A 73 -12.45 -13.76 6.09
C VAL A 73 -13.21 -12.96 7.17
N ALA A 74 -12.75 -11.77 7.54
CA ALA A 74 -13.44 -10.89 8.48
C ALA A 74 -14.81 -10.44 7.95
N TYR A 75 -14.91 -10.16 6.64
CA TYR A 75 -16.16 -9.80 5.96
C TYR A 75 -17.16 -10.96 6.00
N ALA A 76 -16.71 -12.20 5.77
CA ALA A 76 -17.52 -13.41 5.85
C ALA A 76 -18.02 -13.68 7.28
N ARG A 77 -17.19 -13.41 8.30
CA ARG A 77 -17.53 -13.52 9.73
C ARG A 77 -18.39 -12.36 10.27
N ARG A 78 -18.94 -11.51 9.39
CA ARG A 78 -19.71 -10.30 9.72
C ARG A 78 -19.00 -9.28 10.62
N ARG A 79 -17.66 -9.33 10.70
CA ARG A 79 -16.83 -8.37 11.45
C ARG A 79 -16.50 -7.16 10.56
N ASN A 80 -17.49 -6.30 10.32
CA ASN A 80 -17.40 -5.19 9.36
C ASN A 80 -16.24 -4.21 9.63
N ARG A 81 -16.00 -3.84 10.90
CA ARG A 81 -14.90 -2.94 11.28
C ARG A 81 -13.54 -3.56 10.95
N ALA A 82 -13.33 -4.82 11.31
CA ALA A 82 -12.08 -5.53 11.01
C ALA A 82 -11.86 -5.69 9.50
N ALA A 83 -12.91 -6.00 8.74
CA ALA A 83 -12.83 -6.08 7.27
C ALA A 83 -12.40 -4.74 6.64
N ALA A 84 -12.98 -3.62 7.11
CA ALA A 84 -12.63 -2.28 6.62
C ALA A 84 -11.16 -1.93 6.92
N VAL A 85 -10.71 -2.20 8.15
CA VAL A 85 -9.35 -1.90 8.60
C VAL A 85 -8.33 -2.77 7.87
N LEU A 86 -8.54 -4.09 7.81
CA LEU A 86 -7.61 -5.02 7.13
C LEU A 86 -7.49 -4.70 5.64
N SER A 87 -8.62 -4.37 5.00
CA SER A 87 -8.64 -3.91 3.61
C SER A 87 -7.98 -2.55 3.44
N GLY A 88 -8.11 -1.65 4.41
CA GLY A 88 -7.39 -0.37 4.43
C GLY A 88 -5.87 -0.57 4.45
N PHE A 89 -5.41 -1.48 5.32
CA PHE A 89 -4.00 -1.75 5.49
C PHE A 89 -3.34 -2.43 4.28
N SER A 90 -4.10 -3.14 3.44
CA SER A 90 -3.50 -3.84 2.29
C SER A 90 -2.85 -2.91 1.25
N PHE A 91 -3.23 -1.62 1.23
CA PHE A 91 -2.61 -0.60 0.37
C PHE A 91 -1.89 0.50 1.15
N ALA A 92 -1.70 0.34 2.46
CA ALA A 92 -1.03 1.32 3.31
C ALA A 92 0.48 1.49 3.01
N PRO A 93 1.28 0.44 2.74
CA PRO A 93 2.70 0.65 2.43
C PRO A 93 2.94 1.47 1.14
N PRO A 94 2.20 1.26 0.03
CA PRO A 94 2.23 2.13 -1.15
C PRO A 94 1.93 3.59 -0.84
N LEU A 95 0.88 3.81 -0.04
CA LEU A 95 0.50 5.16 0.37
C LEU A 95 1.61 5.82 1.19
N LEU A 96 2.21 5.09 2.13
CA LEU A 96 3.36 5.57 2.90
C LEU A 96 4.54 5.92 1.99
N CYS A 97 4.89 5.07 1.03
CA CYS A 97 5.93 5.37 0.06
C CYS A 97 5.63 6.64 -0.75
N ILE A 98 4.41 6.79 -1.26
CA ILE A 98 3.99 8.00 -2.01
C ILE A 98 4.11 9.23 -1.12
N VAL A 99 3.63 9.16 0.13
CA VAL A 99 3.71 10.26 1.10
C VAL A 99 5.17 10.63 1.39
N VAL A 100 6.06 9.65 1.57
CA VAL A 100 7.49 9.88 1.81
C VAL A 100 8.16 10.51 0.60
N ILE A 101 7.84 10.05 -0.62
CA ILE A 101 8.38 10.61 -1.87
C ILE A 101 7.91 12.06 -2.03
N TRP A 102 6.62 12.34 -1.81
CA TRP A 102 6.07 13.69 -1.90
C TRP A 102 6.71 14.63 -0.87
N PHE A 103 6.83 14.16 0.36
CA PHE A 103 7.44 14.92 1.45
C PHE A 103 8.92 15.21 1.17
N SER A 104 9.68 14.22 0.71
CA SER A 104 11.09 14.38 0.33
C SER A 104 11.25 15.39 -0.81
N ASN A 105 10.39 15.34 -1.84
CA ASN A 105 10.40 16.29 -2.94
C ASN A 105 10.04 17.71 -2.49
N ALA A 106 9.00 17.85 -1.64
CA ALA A 106 8.60 19.14 -1.11
C ALA A 106 9.72 19.78 -0.26
N LEU A 107 10.39 19.00 0.59
CA LEU A 107 11.54 19.46 1.37
C LEU A 107 12.69 19.91 0.47
N TRP A 108 13.05 19.11 -0.53
CA TRP A 108 14.09 19.45 -1.50
C TRP A 108 13.78 20.76 -2.24
N PHE A 109 12.53 20.92 -2.69
CA PHE A 109 12.08 22.13 -3.39
C PHE A 109 12.21 23.38 -2.52
N VAL A 110 11.84 23.29 -1.23
CA VAL A 110 11.99 24.39 -0.26
C VAL A 110 13.46 24.74 -0.03
N GLN A 111 14.33 23.73 0.10
CA GLN A 111 15.76 23.93 0.36
C GLN A 111 16.51 24.58 -0.81
N ASN A 112 16.09 24.28 -2.05
CA ASN A 112 16.80 24.71 -3.26
C ASN A 112 16.22 25.98 -3.89
N GLY A 113 15.60 26.85 -3.09
CA GLY A 113 15.08 28.12 -3.59
C GLY A 113 13.95 27.97 -4.61
N GLY A 114 13.16 26.89 -4.52
CA GLY A 114 12.04 26.65 -5.44
C GLY A 114 11.05 27.81 -5.51
N PHE A 115 10.92 28.60 -4.44
CA PHE A 115 10.11 29.83 -4.42
C PHE A 115 10.83 31.06 -4.97
N ASP A 116 12.17 31.07 -5.03
CA ASP A 116 12.94 32.16 -5.61
C ASP A 116 12.74 32.23 -7.14
N ALA A 117 12.44 31.10 -7.78
CA ALA A 117 12.09 31.03 -9.20
C ALA A 117 10.78 31.76 -9.58
N PHE A 118 9.95 32.10 -8.60
CA PHE A 118 8.65 32.79 -8.79
C PHE A 118 8.65 34.22 -8.25
N ARG A 119 9.80 34.73 -7.79
CA ARG A 119 9.94 36.14 -7.41
C ARG A 119 10.08 36.99 -8.68
N PRO A 120 9.26 38.03 -8.86
CA PRO A 120 9.29 38.89 -10.05
C PRO A 120 10.56 39.74 -10.15
#